data_AF-A0A9D7QJL8-F1
#
_entry.id   AF-A0A9D7QJL8-F1
#
_cell.length_a   1.000
_cell.length_b   1.000
_cell.length_c   1.000
_cell.angle_alpha   90.00
_cell.angle_beta   90.00
_cell.angle_gamma   90.00
#
_symmetry.space_group_name_H-M   'P 1'
#
loop_
_entity.id
_entity.type
_entity.pdbx_description
1 polymer ?
#
loop_
_entity_poly.entity_id
_entity_poly.type
_entity_poly.pdbx_seq_one_letter_code
_entity_poly.pdbx_strand_id
1 'polypeptide(L)' 'MGDDDAAARLRAACELFDVGVALRQARLRRENPDLSDDEIEAAIVRWLHDRPGAEFGDYPGPPSTRRISVEGK' A
#
# COMPACT_ATOMS: atom_id res chain seq x y z
N MET A 1 -7.79 0.83 25.02
CA MET A 1 -6.82 0.61 23.92
C MET A 1 -5.64 1.50 24.25
N GLY A 2 -4.51 0.94 24.70
CA GLY A 2 -3.33 1.70 25.09
C GLY A 2 -2.39 1.94 23.90
N ASP A 3 -1.41 2.82 24.04
CA ASP A 3 -0.44 3.14 22.98
C ASP A 3 0.34 1.90 22.50
N ASP A 4 0.62 0.95 23.40
CA ASP A 4 1.26 -0.33 23.05
C ASP A 4 0.44 -1.16 22.05
N ASP A 5 -0.89 -1.07 22.11
CA ASP A 5 -1.80 -1.76 21.19
C ASP A 5 -1.87 -1.04 19.83
N ALA A 6 -1.70 0.28 19.79
CA ALA A 6 -1.52 1.01 18.53
C ALA A 6 -0.19 0.66 17.85
N ALA A 7 0.91 0.63 18.61
CA ALA A 7 2.22 0.27 18.09
C ALA A 7 2.27 -1.19 17.60
N ALA A 8 1.63 -2.13 18.30
CA ALA A 8 1.55 -3.52 17.88
C ALA A 8 0.80 -3.70 16.56
N ARG A 9 -0.36 -3.05 16.40
CA ARG A 9 -1.12 -3.09 15.15
C ARG A 9 -0.36 -2.49 13.97
N LEU A 10 0.38 -1.40 14.20
CA LEU A 10 1.19 -0.80 13.15
C LEU A 10 2.30 -1.76 12.68
N ARG A 11 3.00 -2.42 13.61
CA ARG A 11 4.01 -3.43 13.27
C ARG A 11 3.41 -4.59 12.47
N ALA A 12 2.26 -5.11 12.91
CA ALA A 12 1.57 -6.16 12.18
C ALA A 12 1.15 -5.71 10.77
N ALA A 13 0.75 -4.45 10.59
CA ALA A 13 0.44 -3.91 9.27
C ALA A 13 1.67 -3.82 8.35
N CYS A 14 2.83 -3.42 8.90
CA CYS A 14 4.10 -3.44 8.16
C CYS A 14 4.52 -4.86 7.75
N GLU A 15 4.43 -5.82 8.67
CA GLU A 15 4.72 -7.24 8.36
C GLU A 15 3.79 -7.77 7.26
N LEU A 16 2.50 -7.45 7.33
CA LEU A 16 1.53 -7.87 6.33
C LEU A 16 1.79 -7.21 4.96
N PHE A 17 2.25 -5.96 4.96
CA PHE A 17 2.68 -5.27 3.74
C PHE A 17 3.84 -6.02 3.06
N ASP A 18 4.88 -6.37 3.82
CA ASP A 18 6.05 -7.10 3.29
C ASP A 18 5.65 -8.46 2.69
N VAL A 19 4.76 -9.20 3.38
CA VAL A 19 4.19 -10.44 2.87
C VAL A 19 3.43 -10.22 1.56
N GLY A 20 2.61 -9.17 1.49
CA GLY A 20 1.86 -8.81 0.29
C GLY A 20 2.76 -8.51 -0.90
N VAL A 21 3.85 -7.77 -0.69
CA VAL A 21 4.86 -7.47 -1.72
C VAL A 21 5.52 -8.77 -2.22
N ALA A 22 5.91 -9.67 -1.33
CA ALA A 22 6.50 -10.95 -1.70
C ALA A 22 5.55 -11.81 -2.55
N LEU A 23 4.27 -11.86 -2.18
CA LEU A 23 3.24 -12.57 -2.96
C LEU A 23 3.05 -11.97 -4.35
N ARG A 24 3.04 -10.63 -4.47
CA ARG A 24 2.93 -9.93 -5.75
C ARG A 24 4.16 -10.21 -6.62
N GLN A 25 5.36 -10.19 -6.05
CA GLN A 25 6.61 -10.48 -6.76
C GLN A 25 6.60 -11.91 -7.31
N ALA A 26 6.21 -12.89 -6.49
CA ALA A 26 6.07 -14.27 -6.91
C ALA A 26 5.03 -14.44 -8.03
N ARG A 27 3.92 -13.67 -7.99
CA ARG A 27 2.92 -13.65 -9.08
C ARG A 27 3.51 -13.10 -10.37
N LEU A 28 4.22 -11.96 -10.31
CA LEU A 28 4.84 -11.35 -11.49
C LEU A 28 5.84 -12.28 -12.17
N ARG A 29 6.68 -12.98 -11.39
CA ARG A 29 7.64 -13.97 -11.94
C ARG A 29 6.94 -15.14 -12.64
N ARG A 30 5.80 -15.61 -12.11
CA ARG A 30 5.02 -16.68 -12.76
C ARG A 30 4.37 -16.22 -14.06
N GLU A 31 3.88 -14.98 -14.09
CA GLU A 31 3.18 -14.40 -15.25
C GLU A 31 4.15 -13.94 -16.34
N ASN A 32 5.39 -13.62 -15.97
CA ASN A 32 6.40 -13.07 -16.88
C ASN A 32 7.75 -13.77 -16.63
N PRO A 33 7.94 -15.00 -17.14
CA PRO A 33 9.13 -15.81 -16.87
C PRO A 33 10.44 -15.20 -17.37
N ASP A 34 10.35 -14.33 -18.38
CA ASP A 34 11.52 -13.75 -19.06
C ASP A 34 11.99 -12.42 -18.42
N LEU A 35 11.25 -11.87 -17.46
CA LEU A 35 11.67 -10.66 -16.77
C LEU A 35 12.86 -10.94 -15.87
N SER A 36 13.85 -10.07 -15.97
CA SER A 36 14.95 -10.00 -15.02
C SER A 36 14.47 -9.55 -13.63
N ASP A 37 15.29 -9.79 -12.60
CA ASP A 37 14.96 -9.36 -11.24
C ASP A 37 14.78 -7.84 -11.13
N ASP A 38 15.59 -7.05 -11.86
CA ASP A 38 15.48 -5.59 -11.91
C ASP A 38 14.15 -5.14 -12.53
N GLU A 39 13.70 -5.81 -13.60
CA GLU A 39 12.41 -5.52 -14.23
C GLU A 39 11.23 -5.90 -13.34
N ILE A 40 11.35 -7.00 -12.58
CA ILE A 40 10.36 -7.40 -11.58
C ILE A 40 10.28 -6.37 -10.46
N GLU A 41 11.41 -5.86 -9.96
CA GLU A 41 11.43 -4.81 -8.95
C GLU A 41 10.77 -3.52 -9.46
N ALA A 42 11.12 -3.07 -10.67
CA ALA A 42 10.49 -1.91 -11.29
C ALA A 42 8.97 -2.08 -11.45
N ALA A 43 8.51 -3.28 -11.81
CA ALA A 43 7.10 -3.60 -11.92
C ALA A 43 6.38 -3.59 -10.57
N ILE A 44 7.04 -4.03 -9.48
CA ILE A 44 6.51 -3.94 -8.12
C ILE A 44 6.36 -2.48 -7.68
N VAL A 45 7.39 -1.66 -7.88
CA VAL A 45 7.36 -0.23 -7.54
C VAL A 45 6.20 0.45 -8.26
N ARG A 46 6.06 0.23 -9.58
CA ARG A 46 4.94 0.79 -10.33
C ARG A 46 3.58 0.30 -9.81
N TRP A 47 3.46 -0.99 -9.51
CA TRP A 47 2.23 -1.54 -8.95
C TRP A 47 1.87 -0.94 -7.58
N LEU A 48 2.85 -0.66 -6.72
CA LEU A 48 2.61 -0.01 -5.41
C LEU A 48 2.10 1.42 -5.54
N HIS A 49 2.54 2.15 -6.57
CA HIS A 49 2.07 3.52 -6.84
C HIS A 49 0.67 3.53 -7.44
N ASP A 50 0.42 2.70 -8.46
CA ASP A 50 -0.82 2.79 -9.23
C ASP A 50 -1.96 1.94 -8.62
N ARG A 51 -1.63 0.83 -7.93
CA ARG A 51 -2.54 -0.22 -7.42
C ARG A 51 -3.87 -0.33 -8.22
N PRO A 52 -3.86 -0.91 -9.43
CA PRO A 52 -5.04 -1.01 -10.27
C PRO A 52 -6.22 -1.68 -9.55
N GLY A 53 -7.39 -1.02 -9.54
CA GLY A 53 -8.60 -1.43 -8.81
C GLY A 53 -8.69 -0.90 -7.37
N ALA A 54 -7.66 -0.19 -6.89
CA ALA A 54 -7.62 0.46 -5.58
C ALA A 54 -6.90 1.83 -5.68
N GLU A 55 -7.16 2.57 -6.77
CA GLU A 55 -6.53 3.85 -7.08
C GLU A 55 -6.77 4.91 -5.99
N PHE A 56 -7.88 4.77 -5.26
CA PHE A 56 -8.27 5.62 -4.12
C PHE A 56 -8.08 4.93 -2.77
N GLY A 57 -7.34 3.82 -2.74
CA GLY A 57 -7.23 2.91 -1.61
C GLY A 57 -8.36 1.87 -1.55
N ASP A 58 -8.27 1.00 -0.56
CA ASP A 58 -9.21 -0.14 -0.40
C ASP A 58 -10.56 0.27 0.22
N TYR A 59 -10.64 1.50 0.74
CA TYR A 59 -11.84 2.10 1.33
C TYR A 59 -11.75 3.63 1.28
N PRO A 60 -12.84 4.37 0.92
CA PRO A 60 -12.81 5.83 0.78
C PRO A 60 -12.53 6.61 2.08
N GLY A 61 -12.58 5.94 3.23
CA GLY A 61 -12.41 6.57 4.54
C GLY A 61 -13.66 7.37 4.98
N PRO A 62 -13.81 7.64 6.28
CA PRO A 62 -14.82 8.58 6.75
C PRO A 62 -14.46 10.02 6.34
N PRO A 63 -15.44 10.93 6.19
CA PRO A 63 -15.18 12.34 5.97
C PRO A 63 -14.21 12.90 7.01
N SER A 64 -13.27 13.74 6.57
CA SER A 64 -12.33 14.39 7.50
C SER A 64 -13.09 15.27 8.50
N THR A 65 -12.80 15.12 9.79
CA THR A 65 -13.30 16.01 10.84
C THR A 65 -12.55 17.34 10.89
N ARG A 66 -11.51 17.52 10.06
CA ARG A 66 -10.72 18.75 9.99
C ARG A 66 -11.61 19.88 9.46
N ARG A 67 -11.88 20.87 10.32
CA ARG A 67 -12.42 22.15 9.89
C ARG A 67 -11.30 22.96 9.26
N ILE A 68 -11.36 23.13 7.95
CA ILE A 68 -10.55 24.11 7.23
C ILE A 68 -11.27 25.45 7.35
N SER A 69 -10.74 26.36 8.16
CA SER A 69 -11.17 27.76 8.15
C SER A 69 -10.85 28.33 6.78
N VAL A 70 -11.87 28.56 5.97
CA VAL A 70 -11.73 29.32 4.73
C VAL A 70 -11.77 30.78 5.14
N GLU A 71 -10.63 31.32 5.58
CA GLU A 71 -10.52 32.75 5.80
C GLU A 71 -10.55 33.41 4.41
N GLY A 72 -11.72 33.98 4.11
CA GLY A 72 -12.04 34.61 2.85
C GLY A 72 -11.09 35.77 2.56
N LYS A 73 -10.70 35.81 1.29
CA LYS A 73 -10.08 36.95 0.61
C LYS A 73 -10.87 38.25 0.82
#